data_AF-A0A842WWE6-F1
#
_entry.id   AF-A0A842WWE6-F1
#
_cell.length_a   1.000
_cell.length_b   1.000
_cell.length_c   1.000
_cell.angle_alpha   90.00
_cell.angle_beta   90.00
_cell.angle_gamma   90.00
#
_symmetry.space_group_name_H-M   'P 1'
#
loop_
_entity.id
_entity.type
_entity.pdbx_description
1 polymer ?
#
loop_
_entity_poly.entity_id
_entity_poly.type
_entity_poly.pdbx_seq_one_letter_code
_entity_poly.pdbx_strand_id
1 'polypeptide(L)'
;MTEAYEEEANPSTREFWENLPKQKRHIFSKHPIMSVYGKSLSKKSFEHTNKRMGDVGGNVRNLMQVFQQIMQKERAHKEELESLAVNTVSEVWGIPVSMLEANITDAVDINTTKSSEDVELSQEMIDQINKRITINALTQGSAVDMMMTVHHLVNRELKKIDTELLNLYDKITSASHKQYWMMDISSMAKQLAGMAVGSEKVTYSNDTPKIEAKAIMFPILVQELSKGVMELLSHHGLSDMDEETTETVLAHADRLEDEPWLIQIGPEMWRKLLDAMPDKTKKADIVTALNKLPPKQMHDLIMKILDDPVKARPELEKLL
;
A
#
# COMPACT_ATOMS: atom_id res chain seq x y z
N MET A 1 -18.63 -17.60 9.50
CA MET A 1 -17.28 -17.04 9.25
C MET A 1 -16.50 -18.12 8.55
N THR A 2 -16.04 -17.86 7.33
CA THR A 2 -15.39 -18.86 6.48
C THR A 2 -14.02 -19.24 7.04
N GLU A 3 -13.78 -20.54 7.24
CA GLU A 3 -12.49 -21.11 7.66
C GLU A 3 -11.39 -20.98 6.59
N ALA A 4 -11.71 -20.37 5.44
CA ALA A 4 -10.83 -20.20 4.27
C ALA A 4 -9.43 -19.66 4.60
N TYR A 5 -9.28 -18.72 5.55
CA TYR A 5 -7.94 -18.27 5.95
C TYR A 5 -7.12 -19.40 6.57
N GLU A 6 -7.72 -20.21 7.44
CA GLU A 6 -7.01 -21.32 8.11
C GLU A 6 -6.73 -22.48 7.16
N GLU A 7 -7.57 -22.66 6.14
CA GLU A 7 -7.46 -23.75 5.17
C GLU A 7 -6.53 -23.42 4.00
N GLU A 8 -6.62 -22.19 3.48
CA GLU A 8 -5.97 -21.82 2.22
C GLU A 8 -4.68 -21.02 2.40
N ALA A 9 -4.54 -20.22 3.47
CA ALA A 9 -3.34 -19.42 3.67
C ALA A 9 -2.16 -20.33 4.02
N ASN A 10 -1.00 -19.99 3.46
CA ASN A 10 0.25 -20.71 3.68
C ASN A 10 0.53 -20.80 5.19
N PRO A 11 0.89 -21.99 5.72
CA PRO A 11 1.22 -22.15 7.13
C PRO A 11 2.23 -21.13 7.64
N SER A 12 3.27 -20.78 6.87
CA SER A 12 4.28 -19.82 7.33
C SER A 12 3.73 -18.41 7.53
N THR A 13 2.76 -17.99 6.71
CA THR A 13 2.05 -16.72 6.88
C THR A 13 1.22 -16.72 8.16
N ARG A 14 0.50 -17.81 8.44
CA ARG A 14 -0.32 -17.92 9.65
C ARG A 14 0.55 -17.97 10.90
N GLU A 15 1.58 -18.81 10.89
CA GLU A 15 2.52 -18.97 11.99
C GLU A 15 3.27 -17.68 12.33
N PHE A 16 3.60 -16.86 11.32
CA PHE A 16 4.23 -15.56 11.53
C PHE A 16 3.36 -14.67 12.43
N TRP A 17 2.11 -14.40 12.02
CA TRP A 17 1.21 -13.52 12.77
C TRP A 17 0.79 -14.12 14.11
N GLU A 18 0.62 -15.44 14.18
CA GLU A 18 0.28 -16.13 15.44
C GLU A 18 1.40 -16.06 16.47
N ASN A 19 2.65 -16.15 16.02
CA ASN A 19 3.80 -16.16 16.91
C ASN A 19 4.50 -14.81 16.99
N LEU A 20 4.03 -13.77 16.30
CA LEU A 20 4.67 -12.45 16.27
C LEU A 20 5.03 -11.92 17.68
N PRO A 21 4.18 -12.01 18.71
CA PRO A 21 4.54 -11.58 20.07
C PRO A 21 5.73 -12.35 20.69
N LYS A 22 6.01 -13.56 20.21
CA LYS A 22 7.16 -14.39 20.63
C LYS A 22 8.43 -14.09 19.83
N GLN A 23 8.32 -13.45 18.67
CA GLN A 23 9.43 -13.12 17.78
C GLN A 23 10.17 -11.85 18.22
N LYS A 24 10.82 -11.88 19.40
CA LYS A 24 11.41 -10.69 20.05
C LYS A 24 12.39 -9.84 19.21
N ARG A 25 12.92 -10.40 18.13
CA ARG A 25 13.86 -9.72 17.21
C ARG A 25 13.16 -9.03 16.04
N HIS A 26 11.93 -9.42 15.71
CA HIS A 26 11.20 -8.80 14.62
C HIS A 26 10.70 -7.42 15.05
N ILE A 27 10.84 -6.42 14.18
CA ILE A 27 10.48 -5.03 14.50
C ILE A 27 8.99 -4.87 14.85
N PHE A 28 8.12 -5.61 14.15
CA PHE A 28 6.70 -5.66 14.43
C PHE A 28 6.31 -6.30 15.77
N SER A 29 7.18 -7.09 16.41
CA SER A 29 6.84 -7.81 17.65
C SER A 29 6.53 -6.89 18.83
N LYS A 30 7.10 -5.69 18.83
CA LYS A 30 6.88 -4.63 19.82
C LYS A 30 6.12 -3.42 19.26
N HIS A 31 5.78 -3.45 17.98
CA HIS A 31 5.08 -2.36 17.34
C HIS A 31 3.68 -2.21 17.95
N PRO A 32 3.22 -1.00 18.35
CA PRO A 32 1.97 -0.80 19.09
C PRO A 32 0.74 -1.40 18.41
N ILE A 33 0.62 -1.23 17.08
CA ILE A 33 -0.50 -1.78 16.30
C ILE A 33 -0.27 -3.24 15.90
N MET A 34 0.84 -3.57 15.24
CA MET A 34 1.02 -4.89 14.62
C MET A 34 1.09 -6.04 15.63
N SER A 35 1.68 -5.81 16.80
CA SER A 35 1.76 -6.82 17.87
C SER A 35 0.39 -7.23 18.43
N VAL A 36 -0.62 -6.35 18.30
CA VAL A 36 -1.98 -6.55 18.81
C VAL A 36 -2.94 -6.95 17.69
N TYR A 37 -2.91 -6.23 16.57
CA TYR A 37 -3.91 -6.33 15.51
C TYR A 37 -3.43 -7.13 14.28
N GLY A 38 -2.13 -7.38 14.13
CA GLY A 38 -1.54 -7.92 12.90
C GLY A 38 -2.22 -9.17 12.35
N LYS A 39 -2.46 -10.19 13.20
CA LYS A 39 -3.20 -11.41 12.81
C LYS A 39 -4.60 -11.09 12.29
N SER A 40 -5.34 -10.25 13.01
CA SER A 40 -6.73 -9.93 12.66
C SER A 40 -6.82 -9.11 11.38
N LEU A 41 -5.88 -8.18 11.16
CA LEU A 41 -5.79 -7.37 9.94
C LEU A 41 -5.44 -8.24 8.73
N SER A 42 -4.40 -9.09 8.86
CA SER A 42 -3.99 -10.01 7.79
C SER A 42 -5.14 -10.95 7.39
N LYS A 43 -5.84 -11.52 8.39
CA LYS A 43 -6.99 -12.38 8.16
C LYS A 43 -8.14 -11.67 7.43
N LYS A 44 -8.53 -10.47 7.87
CA LYS A 44 -9.61 -9.70 7.23
C LYS A 44 -9.25 -9.26 5.81
N SER A 45 -8.00 -8.84 5.58
CA SER A 45 -7.50 -8.54 4.23
C SER A 45 -7.52 -9.76 3.31
N PHE A 46 -7.15 -10.94 3.81
CA PHE A 46 -7.28 -12.18 3.06
C PHE A 46 -8.74 -12.48 2.73
N GLU A 47 -9.65 -12.42 3.70
CA GLU A 47 -11.08 -12.71 3.50
C GLU A 47 -11.70 -11.76 2.47
N HIS A 48 -11.37 -10.47 2.53
CA HIS A 48 -11.79 -9.47 1.54
C HIS A 48 -11.28 -9.84 0.14
N THR A 49 -9.99 -10.17 0.03
CA THR A 49 -9.35 -10.52 -1.25
C THR A 49 -9.92 -11.82 -1.82
N ASN A 50 -10.17 -12.83 -0.97
CA ASN A 50 -10.72 -14.11 -1.36
C ASN A 50 -12.17 -13.97 -1.88
N LYS A 51 -12.98 -13.19 -1.16
CA LYS A 51 -14.34 -12.86 -1.60
C LYS A 51 -14.32 -12.23 -2.99
N ARG A 52 -13.50 -11.18 -3.16
CA ARG A 52 -13.39 -10.48 -4.43
C ARG A 52 -12.89 -11.36 -5.57
N MET A 53 -11.89 -12.21 -5.30
CA MET A 53 -11.40 -13.17 -6.29
C MET A 53 -12.50 -14.15 -6.70
N GLY A 54 -13.33 -14.60 -5.76
CA GLY A 54 -14.51 -15.41 -6.04
C GLY A 54 -15.54 -14.70 -6.92
N ASP A 55 -15.85 -13.44 -6.62
CA ASP A 55 -16.83 -12.63 -7.35
C ASP A 55 -16.43 -12.40 -8.82
N VAL A 56 -15.12 -12.33 -9.11
CA VAL A 56 -14.59 -12.03 -10.46
C VAL A 56 -14.05 -13.27 -11.20
N GLY A 57 -14.15 -14.46 -10.58
CA GLY A 57 -13.61 -15.71 -11.13
C GLY A 57 -12.08 -15.66 -11.31
N GLY A 58 -11.38 -14.97 -10.42
CA GLY A 58 -9.92 -14.87 -10.40
C GLY A 58 -9.26 -16.19 -10.00
N ASN A 59 -8.07 -16.45 -10.53
CA ASN A 59 -7.30 -17.65 -10.22
C ASN A 59 -5.80 -17.37 -10.34
N VAL A 60 -5.07 -17.60 -9.25
CA VAL A 60 -3.60 -17.44 -9.17
C VAL A 60 -2.88 -18.26 -10.26
N ARG A 61 -3.40 -19.41 -10.67
CA ARG A 61 -2.80 -20.26 -11.71
C ARG A 61 -2.80 -19.61 -13.10
N ASN A 62 -3.73 -18.70 -13.38
CA ASN A 62 -3.90 -18.09 -14.69
C ASN A 62 -3.27 -16.69 -14.78
N LEU A 63 -2.54 -16.26 -13.75
CA LEU A 63 -1.94 -14.92 -13.66
C LEU A 63 -1.13 -14.55 -14.91
N MET A 64 -0.26 -15.45 -15.37
CA MET A 64 0.55 -15.21 -16.56
C MET A 64 -0.29 -15.00 -17.82
N GLN A 65 -1.38 -15.76 -17.98
CA GLN A 65 -2.25 -15.62 -19.14
C GLN A 65 -3.06 -14.31 -19.10
N VAL A 66 -3.55 -13.91 -17.92
CA VAL A 66 -4.25 -12.63 -17.74
C VAL A 66 -3.29 -11.47 -17.99
N PHE A 67 -2.08 -11.55 -17.44
CA PHE A 67 -1.02 -10.57 -17.65
C PHE A 67 -0.69 -10.37 -19.14
N GLN A 68 -0.48 -11.44 -19.90
CA GLN A 68 -0.18 -11.34 -21.34
C GLN A 68 -1.33 -10.70 -22.13
N GLN A 69 -2.58 -10.98 -21.78
CA GLN A 69 -3.75 -10.35 -22.41
C GLN A 69 -3.81 -8.85 -22.12
N ILE A 70 -3.52 -8.44 -20.88
CA ILE A 70 -3.46 -7.02 -20.50
C ILE A 70 -2.38 -6.33 -21.32
N MET A 71 -1.14 -6.83 -21.29
CA MET A 71 -0.03 -6.24 -22.04
C MET A 71 -0.35 -6.08 -23.54
N GLN A 72 -1.00 -7.08 -24.14
CA GLN A 72 -1.40 -7.01 -25.54
C GLN A 72 -2.42 -5.88 -25.79
N LYS A 73 -3.42 -5.76 -24.92
CA LYS A 73 -4.50 -4.76 -25.04
C LYS A 73 -4.04 -3.35 -24.72
N GLU A 74 -3.14 -3.16 -23.76
CA GLU A 74 -2.62 -1.85 -23.38
C GLU A 74 -1.59 -1.31 -24.38
N ARG A 75 -0.95 -2.18 -25.18
CA ARG A 75 0.23 -1.84 -26.01
C ARG A 75 0.03 -0.61 -26.90
N ALA A 76 -1.15 -0.45 -27.49
CA ALA A 76 -1.46 0.66 -28.41
C ALA A 76 -2.06 1.89 -27.70
N HIS A 77 -2.29 1.82 -26.39
CA HIS A 77 -3.07 2.79 -25.62
C HIS A 77 -2.32 3.31 -24.38
N LYS A 78 -0.98 3.16 -24.34
CA LYS A 78 -0.16 3.55 -23.18
C LYS A 78 -0.40 5.01 -22.78
N GLU A 79 -0.31 5.95 -23.72
CA GLU A 79 -0.51 7.39 -23.44
C GLU A 79 -1.93 7.71 -22.93
N GLU A 80 -2.96 7.04 -23.47
CA GLU A 80 -4.35 7.19 -23.02
C GLU A 80 -4.52 6.67 -21.58
N LEU A 81 -3.90 5.53 -21.26
CA LEU A 81 -3.94 4.90 -19.93
C LEU A 81 -3.12 5.70 -18.90
N GLU A 82 -1.96 6.24 -19.28
CA GLU A 82 -1.14 7.12 -18.45
C GLU A 82 -1.92 8.40 -18.09
N SER A 83 -2.53 9.04 -19.09
CA SER A 83 -3.38 10.23 -18.88
C SER A 83 -4.58 9.91 -17.98
N LEU A 84 -5.20 8.75 -18.17
CA LEU A 84 -6.30 8.28 -17.34
C LEU A 84 -5.85 8.06 -15.89
N ALA A 85 -4.68 7.45 -15.68
CA ALA A 85 -4.11 7.20 -14.35
C ALA A 85 -3.84 8.52 -13.62
N VAL A 86 -3.18 9.49 -14.27
CA VAL A 86 -2.90 10.83 -13.72
C VAL A 86 -4.20 11.52 -13.29
N ASN A 87 -5.19 11.60 -14.18
CA ASN A 87 -6.45 12.28 -13.89
C ASN A 87 -7.19 11.61 -12.74
N THR A 88 -7.22 10.28 -12.71
CA THR A 88 -7.95 9.54 -11.67
C THR A 88 -7.29 9.67 -10.31
N VAL A 89 -5.96 9.54 -10.24
CA VAL A 89 -5.22 9.71 -8.98
C VAL A 89 -5.36 11.15 -8.47
N SER A 90 -5.27 12.14 -9.38
CA SER A 90 -5.50 13.55 -9.05
C SER A 90 -6.88 13.78 -8.43
N GLU A 91 -7.94 13.21 -9.02
CA GLU A 91 -9.31 13.33 -8.50
C GLU A 91 -9.47 12.62 -7.15
N VAL A 92 -9.01 11.37 -7.03
CA VAL A 92 -9.18 10.56 -5.81
C VAL A 92 -8.43 11.15 -4.62
N TRP A 93 -7.23 11.67 -4.83
CA TRP A 93 -6.40 12.23 -3.77
C TRP A 93 -6.60 13.74 -3.57
N GLY A 94 -7.12 14.45 -4.58
CA GLY A 94 -7.26 15.90 -4.57
C GLY A 94 -5.94 16.64 -4.76
N ILE A 95 -4.98 16.06 -5.48
CA ILE A 95 -3.65 16.64 -5.78
C ILE A 95 -3.60 17.13 -7.23
N PRO A 96 -2.95 18.26 -7.56
CA PRO A 96 -2.87 18.76 -8.94
C PRO A 96 -2.25 17.77 -9.92
N VAL A 97 -2.85 17.61 -11.10
CA VAL A 97 -2.31 16.79 -12.21
C VAL A 97 -0.87 17.16 -12.58
N SER A 98 -0.50 18.43 -12.43
CA SER A 98 0.85 18.93 -12.73
C SER A 98 1.94 18.37 -11.81
N MET A 99 1.56 17.75 -10.69
CA MET A 99 2.47 17.08 -9.77
C MET A 99 2.66 15.60 -10.12
N LEU A 100 1.92 15.06 -11.09
CA LEU A 100 1.91 13.62 -11.40
C LEU A 100 2.49 13.38 -12.80
N GLU A 101 3.42 12.44 -12.88
CA GLU A 101 4.01 11.96 -14.13
C GLU A 101 3.95 10.43 -14.15
N ALA A 102 3.38 9.86 -15.21
CA ALA A 102 3.03 8.46 -15.28
C ALA A 102 3.55 7.87 -16.59
N ASN A 103 4.24 6.73 -16.52
CA ASN A 103 4.83 6.07 -17.69
C ASN A 103 4.62 4.55 -17.66
N ILE A 104 4.06 3.98 -18.72
CA ILE A 104 3.93 2.53 -18.91
C ILE A 104 5.15 2.01 -19.67
N THR A 105 6.04 1.33 -18.95
CA THR A 105 7.33 0.86 -19.48
C THR A 105 7.39 -0.66 -19.58
N ASP A 106 8.27 -1.17 -20.44
CA ASP A 106 8.42 -2.63 -20.60
C ASP A 106 9.36 -3.25 -19.54
N ALA A 107 10.10 -2.40 -18.81
CA ALA A 107 10.97 -2.76 -17.71
C ALA A 107 11.00 -1.65 -16.66
N VAL A 108 11.18 -2.02 -15.39
CA VAL A 108 11.31 -1.11 -14.26
C VAL A 108 12.59 -1.46 -13.51
N ASP A 109 13.34 -0.44 -13.10
CA ASP A 109 14.58 -0.61 -12.33
C ASP A 109 14.27 -0.81 -10.84
N ILE A 110 15.05 -1.65 -10.17
CA ILE A 110 14.96 -1.85 -8.72
C ILE A 110 15.89 -0.82 -8.06
N ASN A 111 15.33 0.10 -7.28
CA ASN A 111 16.10 0.87 -6.32
C ASN A 111 16.21 0.05 -5.03
N THR A 112 17.44 -0.33 -4.66
CA THR A 112 17.70 -1.02 -3.40
C THR A 112 17.99 -0.01 -2.29
N THR A 113 17.29 -0.12 -1.17
CA THR A 113 17.66 0.54 0.09
C THR A 113 18.77 -0.24 0.79
N LYS A 114 19.64 0.48 1.51
CA LYS A 114 20.74 -0.09 2.28
C LYS A 114 20.22 -0.66 3.60
N SER A 115 20.77 -1.79 4.02
CA SER A 115 20.56 -2.35 5.36
C SER A 115 21.21 -1.45 6.43
N SER A 116 20.52 -1.23 7.55
CA SER A 116 21.10 -0.56 8.71
C SER A 116 22.09 -1.46 9.46
N GLU A 117 23.07 -0.84 10.10
CA GLU A 117 23.94 -1.48 11.09
C GLU A 117 23.23 -1.56 12.46
N ASP A 118 23.64 -2.51 13.30
CA ASP A 118 23.10 -2.69 14.66
C ASP A 118 23.50 -1.50 15.56
N VAL A 119 22.68 -0.44 15.55
CA VAL A 119 22.82 0.73 16.44
C VAL A 119 21.88 0.58 17.63
N GLU A 120 22.33 0.97 18.82
CA GLU A 120 21.48 1.03 20.01
C GLU A 120 20.48 2.20 19.88
N LEU A 121 19.20 1.88 19.72
CA LEU A 121 18.15 2.88 19.48
C LEU A 121 17.54 3.41 20.80
N SER A 122 17.38 4.72 20.90
CA SER A 122 16.62 5.35 21.98
C SER A 122 15.12 5.03 21.86
N GLN A 123 14.35 5.18 22.94
CA GLN A 123 12.90 4.98 22.90
C GLN A 123 12.20 5.95 21.93
N GLU A 124 12.65 7.20 21.88
CA GLU A 124 12.12 8.21 20.96
C GLU A 124 12.34 7.80 19.49
N MET A 125 13.53 7.28 19.17
CA MET A 125 13.85 6.76 17.84
C MET A 125 12.97 5.57 17.48
N ILE A 126 12.77 4.63 18.42
CA ILE A 126 11.87 3.48 18.25
C ILE A 126 10.44 3.94 17.98
N ASP A 127 9.96 4.98 18.66
CA ASP A 127 8.62 5.51 18.47
C ASP A 127 8.45 6.13 17.07
N GLN A 128 9.45 6.87 16.58
CA GLN A 128 9.44 7.40 15.20
C GLN A 128 9.51 6.30 14.15
N ILE A 129 10.33 5.27 14.36
CA ILE A 129 10.40 4.10 13.49
C ILE A 129 9.03 3.40 13.43
N ASN A 130 8.37 3.17 14.57
CA ASN A 130 7.02 2.59 14.60
C ASN A 130 5.98 3.49 13.92
N LYS A 131 6.11 4.82 14.03
CA LYS A 131 5.26 5.76 13.31
C LYS A 131 5.42 5.59 11.80
N ARG A 132 6.66 5.57 11.28
CA ARG A 132 6.95 5.37 9.85
C ARG A 132 6.46 4.01 9.35
N ILE A 133 6.67 2.94 10.11
CA ILE A 133 6.15 1.59 9.79
C ILE A 133 4.61 1.58 9.68
N THR A 134 3.91 2.31 10.57
CA THR A 134 2.45 2.47 10.50
C THR A 134 2.03 3.21 9.22
N ILE A 135 2.74 4.30 8.87
CA ILE A 135 2.52 5.04 7.64
C ILE A 135 2.76 4.13 6.42
N ASN A 136 3.84 3.34 6.40
CA ASN A 136 4.14 2.40 5.32
C ASN A 136 3.03 1.37 5.14
N ALA A 137 2.46 0.86 6.24
CA ALA A 137 1.29 -0.03 6.16
C ALA A 137 0.05 0.67 5.58
N LEU A 138 -0.21 1.93 5.93
CA LEU A 138 -1.28 2.73 5.30
C LEU A 138 -0.99 2.99 3.82
N THR A 139 0.26 3.27 3.46
CA THR A 139 0.71 3.47 2.08
C THR A 139 0.41 2.25 1.24
N GLN A 140 0.87 1.06 1.67
CA GLN A 140 0.58 -0.21 1.00
C GLN A 140 -0.93 -0.49 0.94
N GLY A 141 -1.66 -0.22 2.03
CA GLY A 141 -3.11 -0.38 2.06
C GLY A 141 -3.85 0.49 1.03
N SER A 142 -3.49 1.77 0.95
CA SER A 142 -4.07 2.70 -0.01
C SER A 142 -3.72 2.34 -1.46
N ALA A 143 -2.50 1.83 -1.68
CA ALA A 143 -2.00 1.44 -2.98
C ALA A 143 -2.75 0.20 -3.50
N VAL A 144 -2.94 -0.82 -2.66
CA VAL A 144 -3.76 -2.00 -2.99
C VAL A 144 -5.22 -1.61 -3.22
N ASP A 145 -5.80 -0.73 -2.39
CA ASP A 145 -7.16 -0.23 -2.58
C ASP A 145 -7.31 0.44 -3.96
N MET A 146 -6.38 1.32 -4.31
CA MET A 146 -6.33 1.99 -5.61
C MET A 146 -6.19 0.99 -6.77
N MET A 147 -5.21 0.08 -6.68
CA MET A 147 -4.97 -0.97 -7.67
C MET A 147 -6.24 -1.80 -7.91
N MET A 148 -6.95 -2.15 -6.84
CA MET A 148 -8.13 -3.00 -6.93
C MET A 148 -9.40 -2.22 -7.32
N THR A 149 -9.54 -0.93 -7.09
CA THR A 149 -10.85 -0.26 -7.23
C THR A 149 -10.92 0.74 -8.37
N VAL A 150 -9.80 1.36 -8.75
CA VAL A 150 -9.80 2.50 -9.68
C VAL A 150 -10.38 2.15 -11.04
N HIS A 151 -10.12 0.96 -11.58
CA HIS A 151 -10.67 0.56 -12.87
C HIS A 151 -12.20 0.55 -12.93
N HIS A 152 -12.89 0.43 -11.80
CA HIS A 152 -14.35 0.59 -11.76
C HIS A 152 -14.80 2.05 -11.87
N LEU A 153 -14.03 2.98 -11.32
CA LEU A 153 -14.32 4.42 -11.40
C LEU A 153 -14.23 4.91 -12.85
N VAL A 154 -13.26 4.38 -13.60
CA VAL A 154 -12.99 4.73 -15.00
C VAL A 154 -13.47 3.69 -16.01
N ASN A 155 -14.48 2.89 -15.64
CA ASN A 155 -14.99 1.81 -16.50
C ASN A 155 -15.49 2.34 -17.86
N ARG A 156 -16.05 3.55 -17.90
CA ARG A 156 -16.56 4.13 -19.16
C ARG A 156 -15.42 4.44 -20.12
N GLU A 157 -14.29 4.89 -19.61
CA GLU A 157 -13.07 5.22 -20.33
C GLU A 157 -12.38 3.94 -20.79
N LEU A 158 -12.21 2.97 -19.89
CA LEU A 158 -11.59 1.66 -20.21
C LEU A 158 -12.38 0.90 -21.28
N LYS A 159 -13.71 0.94 -21.27
CA LYS A 159 -14.55 0.30 -22.30
C LYS A 159 -14.36 0.87 -23.70
N LYS A 160 -13.88 2.11 -23.83
CA LYS A 160 -13.55 2.69 -25.15
C LYS A 160 -12.24 2.14 -25.69
N ILE A 161 -11.31 1.76 -24.80
CA ILE A 161 -10.04 1.14 -25.14
C ILE A 161 -10.29 -0.33 -25.51
N ASP A 162 -10.77 -1.13 -24.55
CA ASP A 162 -11.11 -2.54 -24.77
C ASP A 162 -12.10 -3.00 -23.69
N THR A 163 -13.20 -3.61 -24.12
CA THR A 163 -14.30 -4.00 -23.23
C THR A 163 -13.95 -5.08 -22.21
N GLU A 164 -12.83 -5.80 -22.40
CA GLU A 164 -12.39 -6.87 -21.51
C GLU A 164 -11.45 -6.38 -20.40
N LEU A 165 -10.87 -5.18 -20.52
CA LEU A 165 -9.87 -4.67 -19.56
C LEU A 165 -10.38 -4.63 -18.13
N LEU A 166 -11.62 -4.21 -17.90
CA LEU A 166 -12.19 -4.17 -16.54
C LEU A 166 -12.11 -5.53 -15.85
N ASN A 167 -12.54 -6.59 -16.54
CA ASN A 167 -12.55 -7.95 -16.00
C ASN A 167 -11.13 -8.52 -15.87
N LEU A 168 -10.23 -8.18 -16.78
CA LEU A 168 -8.83 -8.58 -16.70
C LEU A 168 -8.14 -7.90 -15.51
N TYR A 169 -8.39 -6.62 -15.27
CA TYR A 169 -7.89 -5.88 -14.12
C TYR A 169 -8.43 -6.43 -12.80
N ASP A 170 -9.72 -6.77 -12.73
CA ASP A 170 -10.27 -7.46 -11.56
C ASP A 170 -9.56 -8.78 -11.24
N LYS A 171 -9.27 -9.58 -12.28
CA LYS A 171 -8.59 -10.87 -12.12
C LYS A 171 -7.13 -10.70 -11.73
N ILE A 172 -6.38 -9.82 -12.40
CA ILE A 172 -4.94 -9.67 -12.15
C ILE A 172 -4.70 -9.12 -10.74
N THR A 173 -5.47 -8.12 -10.32
CA THR A 173 -5.26 -7.41 -9.05
C THR A 173 -5.67 -8.25 -7.85
N SER A 174 -6.79 -8.97 -7.94
CA SER A 174 -7.21 -9.90 -6.87
C SER A 174 -6.29 -11.11 -6.74
N ALA A 175 -5.89 -11.70 -7.86
CA ALA A 175 -5.02 -12.88 -7.85
C ALA A 175 -3.57 -12.53 -7.47
N SER A 176 -3.03 -11.38 -7.90
CA SER A 176 -1.68 -10.94 -7.50
C SER A 176 -1.65 -10.63 -6.00
N HIS A 177 -2.65 -9.93 -5.48
CA HIS A 177 -2.74 -9.64 -4.05
C HIS A 177 -2.92 -10.91 -3.22
N LYS A 178 -3.68 -11.91 -3.68
CA LYS A 178 -3.83 -13.18 -2.96
C LYS A 178 -2.49 -13.93 -2.79
N GLN A 179 -1.52 -13.76 -3.68
CA GLN A 179 -0.22 -14.45 -3.59
C GLN A 179 0.51 -14.18 -2.28
N TYR A 180 0.34 -12.99 -1.68
CA TYR A 180 0.97 -12.62 -0.41
C TYR A 180 0.58 -13.56 0.75
N TRP A 181 -0.55 -14.29 0.66
CA TRP A 181 -0.94 -15.30 1.64
C TRP A 181 -0.72 -16.74 1.18
N MET A 182 -0.65 -16.99 -0.12
CA MET A 182 -0.54 -18.35 -0.67
C MET A 182 0.91 -18.84 -0.70
N MET A 183 1.85 -17.92 -0.77
CA MET A 183 3.28 -18.21 -0.88
C MET A 183 4.00 -17.93 0.43
N ASP A 184 5.06 -18.69 0.66
CA ASP A 184 6.04 -18.30 1.67
C ASP A 184 6.72 -16.99 1.23
N ILE A 185 6.89 -16.03 2.15
CA ILE A 185 7.43 -14.71 1.83
C ILE A 185 8.90 -14.78 1.39
N SER A 186 9.70 -15.70 1.92
CA SER A 186 11.08 -15.88 1.42
C SER A 186 11.07 -16.40 -0.02
N SER A 187 10.18 -17.34 -0.34
CA SER A 187 9.99 -17.80 -1.72
C SER A 187 9.51 -16.69 -2.64
N MET A 188 8.57 -15.88 -2.18
CA MET A 188 8.05 -14.74 -2.95
C MET A 188 9.11 -13.67 -3.16
N ALA A 189 9.87 -13.29 -2.13
CA ALA A 189 10.98 -12.35 -2.25
C ALA A 189 12.03 -12.83 -3.26
N LYS A 190 12.35 -14.13 -3.28
CA LYS A 190 13.24 -14.73 -4.30
C LYS A 190 12.66 -14.67 -5.71
N GLN A 191 11.34 -14.82 -5.85
CA GLN A 191 10.67 -14.74 -7.15
C GLN A 191 10.56 -13.30 -7.66
N LEU A 192 10.36 -12.34 -6.76
CA LEU A 192 10.30 -10.91 -7.07
C LEU A 192 11.70 -10.28 -7.20
N ALA A 193 12.74 -10.93 -6.66
CA ALA A 193 14.12 -10.48 -6.80
C ALA A 193 14.53 -10.42 -8.29
N GLY A 194 14.66 -9.20 -8.82
CA GLY A 194 14.98 -8.94 -10.22
C GLY A 194 13.77 -8.66 -11.12
N MET A 195 12.55 -8.65 -10.59
CA MET A 195 11.32 -8.35 -11.33
C MET A 195 10.55 -7.18 -10.69
N ALA A 196 11.04 -5.96 -10.87
CA ALA A 196 10.22 -4.78 -10.57
C ALA A 196 9.12 -4.63 -11.63
N VAL A 197 7.89 -4.50 -11.16
CA VAL A 197 6.69 -4.32 -11.99
C VAL A 197 6.18 -2.88 -11.95
N GLY A 198 6.67 -2.10 -10.99
CA GLY A 198 6.34 -0.71 -10.74
C GLY A 198 7.40 -0.04 -9.86
N SER A 199 7.51 1.29 -9.99
CA SER A 199 8.33 2.13 -9.14
C SER A 199 7.77 3.55 -9.11
N GLU A 200 7.92 4.22 -7.98
CA GLU A 200 7.64 5.62 -7.78
C GLU A 200 8.86 6.37 -7.26
N LYS A 201 8.92 7.67 -7.54
CA LYS A 201 9.88 8.58 -6.94
C LYS A 201 9.26 9.96 -6.76
N VAL A 202 9.54 10.59 -5.62
CA VAL A 202 9.26 12.01 -5.42
C VAL A 202 10.52 12.82 -5.74
N THR A 203 10.42 13.78 -6.64
CA THR A 203 11.48 14.74 -7.00
C THR A 203 11.02 16.16 -6.67
N TYR A 204 11.98 17.07 -6.50
CA TYR A 204 11.71 18.48 -6.23
C TYR A 204 12.41 19.34 -7.27
N SER A 205 11.67 20.28 -7.87
CA SER A 205 12.21 21.30 -8.78
C SER A 205 11.70 22.66 -8.35
N ASN A 206 12.60 23.56 -7.94
CA ASN A 206 12.26 24.87 -7.38
C ASN A 206 11.16 24.78 -6.30
N ASP A 207 11.38 23.92 -5.29
CA ASP A 207 10.45 23.64 -4.18
C ASP A 207 9.06 23.13 -4.60
N THR A 208 8.87 22.77 -5.86
CA THR A 208 7.64 22.14 -6.34
C THR A 208 7.85 20.62 -6.42
N PRO A 209 7.05 19.82 -5.67
CA PRO A 209 7.17 18.38 -5.72
C PRO A 209 6.60 17.82 -7.03
N LYS A 210 7.22 16.76 -7.52
CA LYS A 210 6.75 15.91 -8.61
C LYS A 210 6.81 14.45 -8.20
N ILE A 211 5.77 13.71 -8.57
CA ILE A 211 5.65 12.27 -8.37
C ILE A 211 5.79 11.61 -9.74
N GLU A 212 6.88 10.89 -9.92
CA GLU A 212 7.18 10.14 -11.13
C GLU A 212 6.91 8.66 -10.86
N ALA A 213 5.98 8.06 -11.59
CA ALA A 213 5.66 6.64 -11.51
C ALA A 213 5.91 5.94 -12.85
N LYS A 214 6.49 4.74 -12.76
CA LYS A 214 6.68 3.81 -13.87
C LYS A 214 6.05 2.48 -13.51
N ALA A 215 5.38 1.84 -14.46
CA ALA A 215 4.83 0.51 -14.26
C ALA A 215 4.64 -0.23 -15.58
N ILE A 216 4.47 -1.54 -15.51
CA ILE A 216 4.28 -2.36 -16.72
C ILE A 216 2.83 -2.39 -17.20
N MET A 217 1.86 -2.00 -16.37
CA MET A 217 0.44 -1.99 -16.73
C MET A 217 -0.36 -0.98 -15.90
N PHE A 218 -1.54 -0.58 -16.40
CA PHE A 218 -2.36 0.47 -15.81
C PHE A 218 -2.70 0.28 -14.31
N PRO A 219 -3.14 -0.90 -13.82
CA PRO A 219 -3.47 -1.05 -12.40
C PRO A 219 -2.27 -0.83 -11.48
N ILE A 220 -1.08 -1.26 -11.91
CA ILE A 220 0.15 -1.05 -11.15
C ILE A 220 0.57 0.42 -11.24
N LEU A 221 0.42 1.08 -12.39
CA LEU A 221 0.74 2.50 -12.51
C LEU A 221 -0.05 3.36 -11.52
N VAL A 222 -1.35 3.07 -11.38
CA VAL A 222 -2.22 3.73 -10.42
C VAL A 222 -1.79 3.45 -8.97
N GLN A 223 -1.35 2.22 -8.67
CA GLN A 223 -0.76 1.85 -7.39
C GLN A 223 0.47 2.70 -7.05
N GLU A 224 1.43 2.77 -7.97
CA GLU A 224 2.70 3.47 -7.75
C GLU A 224 2.49 4.99 -7.65
N LEU A 225 1.61 5.58 -8.46
CA LEU A 225 1.21 6.98 -8.30
C LEU A 225 0.60 7.24 -6.91
N SER A 226 -0.24 6.33 -6.42
CA SER A 226 -0.83 6.44 -5.08
C SER A 226 0.22 6.33 -3.97
N LYS A 227 1.22 5.45 -4.13
CA LYS A 227 2.35 5.37 -3.19
C LYS A 227 3.17 6.66 -3.21
N GLY A 228 3.43 7.22 -4.38
CA GLY A 228 4.12 8.49 -4.52
C GLY A 228 3.37 9.67 -3.88
N VAL A 229 2.04 9.69 -3.97
CA VAL A 229 1.21 10.65 -3.23
C VAL A 229 1.37 10.46 -1.71
N MET A 230 1.26 9.23 -1.21
CA MET A 230 1.45 8.94 0.21
C MET A 230 2.84 9.35 0.70
N GLU A 231 3.89 9.08 -0.09
CA GLU A 231 5.25 9.44 0.23
C GLU A 231 5.42 10.96 0.33
N LEU A 232 4.89 11.71 -0.65
CA LEU A 232 4.89 13.17 -0.63
C LEU A 232 4.18 13.72 0.63
N LEU A 233 3.01 13.18 0.96
CA LEU A 233 2.25 13.63 2.14
C LEU A 233 2.94 13.24 3.46
N SER A 234 3.72 12.16 3.47
CA SER A 234 4.47 11.70 4.63
C SER A 234 5.69 12.57 4.94
N HIS A 235 6.19 13.34 3.97
CA HIS A 235 7.33 14.23 4.16
C HIS A 235 7.10 15.24 5.31
N HIS A 236 5.86 15.68 5.52
CA HIS A 236 5.49 16.54 6.65
C HIS A 236 5.71 15.91 8.03
N GLY A 237 5.69 14.58 8.13
CA GLY A 237 5.99 13.86 9.37
C GLY A 237 7.48 13.68 9.63
N LEU A 238 8.32 13.91 8.60
CA LEU A 238 9.77 13.77 8.64
C LEU A 238 10.49 15.12 8.73
N SER A 239 9.91 16.19 8.18
CA SER A 239 10.52 17.52 8.07
C SER A 239 10.86 18.21 9.39
N ASP A 240 10.29 17.74 10.51
CA ASP A 240 10.55 18.29 11.84
C ASP A 240 11.76 17.62 12.53
N MET A 241 12.34 16.58 11.93
CA MET A 241 13.50 15.85 12.45
C MET A 241 14.79 16.31 11.78
N ASP A 242 15.92 16.15 12.47
CA ASP A 242 17.23 16.34 11.86
C ASP A 242 17.54 15.23 10.83
N GLU A 243 18.56 15.47 10.00
CA GLU A 243 18.94 14.57 8.89
C GLU A 243 19.35 13.18 9.40
N GLU A 244 20.15 13.10 10.47
CA GLU A 244 20.63 11.82 11.04
C GLU A 244 19.47 10.99 11.60
N THR A 245 18.55 11.63 12.32
CA THR A 245 17.32 10.99 12.80
C THR A 245 16.47 10.49 11.64
N THR A 246 16.30 11.30 10.59
CA THR A 246 15.51 10.93 9.42
C THR A 246 16.11 9.73 8.70
N GLU A 247 17.42 9.73 8.44
CA GLU A 247 18.14 8.61 7.83
C GLU A 247 18.01 7.33 8.66
N THR A 248 18.14 7.45 9.98
CA THR A 248 18.01 6.31 10.90
C THR A 248 16.59 5.73 10.87
N VAL A 249 15.56 6.58 10.93
CA VAL A 249 14.17 6.15 10.86
C VAL A 249 13.89 5.40 9.57
N LEU A 250 14.27 5.98 8.42
CA LEU A 250 14.06 5.39 7.10
C LEU A 250 14.80 4.07 6.95
N ALA A 251 16.07 3.99 7.38
CA ALA A 251 16.87 2.75 7.27
C ALA A 251 16.26 1.57 8.04
N HIS A 252 15.56 1.84 9.15
CA HIS A 252 14.92 0.79 9.95
C HIS A 252 13.47 0.51 9.54
N ALA A 253 12.74 1.50 9.05
CA ALA A 253 11.32 1.38 8.75
C ALA A 253 11.02 0.98 7.30
N ASP A 254 11.89 1.34 6.34
CA ASP A 254 11.67 1.16 4.90
C ASP A 254 12.45 -0.07 4.38
N ARG A 255 12.36 -1.18 5.12
CA ARG A 255 13.01 -2.44 4.78
C ARG A 255 12.15 -3.21 3.77
N LEU A 256 12.73 -3.54 2.62
CA LEU A 256 12.03 -4.28 1.57
C LEU A 256 11.49 -5.65 2.03
N GLU A 257 12.19 -6.31 2.96
CA GLU A 257 11.75 -7.60 3.52
C GLU A 257 10.48 -7.51 4.37
N ASP A 258 10.16 -6.32 4.87
CA ASP A 258 8.99 -6.05 5.70
C ASP A 258 7.74 -5.76 4.85
N GLU A 259 7.90 -5.25 3.61
CA GLU A 259 6.78 -4.86 2.74
C GLU A 259 5.73 -5.94 2.51
N PRO A 260 6.07 -7.22 2.25
CA PRO A 260 5.07 -8.28 2.07
C PRO A 260 4.10 -8.39 3.25
N TRP A 261 4.58 -8.21 4.48
CA TRP A 261 3.75 -8.25 5.68
C TRP A 261 2.88 -7.00 5.80
N LEU A 262 3.43 -5.82 5.43
CA LEU A 262 2.68 -4.57 5.39
C LEU A 262 1.53 -4.64 4.37
N ILE A 263 1.76 -5.25 3.21
CA ILE A 263 0.73 -5.50 2.18
C ILE A 263 -0.39 -6.39 2.72
N GLN A 264 -0.09 -7.38 3.57
CA GLN A 264 -1.13 -8.22 4.16
C GLN A 264 -2.05 -7.45 5.13
N ILE A 265 -1.54 -6.49 5.89
CA ILE A 265 -2.32 -5.81 6.95
C ILE A 265 -2.86 -4.44 6.50
N GLY A 266 -2.15 -3.76 5.62
CA GLY A 266 -2.42 -2.41 5.16
C GLY A 266 -3.82 -2.21 4.61
N PRO A 267 -4.34 -3.08 3.72
CA PRO A 267 -5.64 -2.89 3.09
C PRO A 267 -6.79 -2.83 4.10
N GLU A 268 -6.78 -3.68 5.14
CA GLU A 268 -7.80 -3.61 6.18
C GLU A 268 -7.66 -2.35 7.05
N MET A 269 -6.42 -1.98 7.39
CA MET A 269 -6.18 -0.77 8.16
C MET A 269 -6.63 0.49 7.40
N TRP A 270 -6.36 0.53 6.08
CA TRP A 270 -6.81 1.60 5.20
C TRP A 270 -8.33 1.67 5.10
N ARG A 271 -9.02 0.54 4.89
CA ARG A 271 -10.49 0.49 4.88
C ARG A 271 -11.09 1.01 6.19
N LYS A 272 -10.52 0.62 7.34
CA LYS A 272 -10.95 1.11 8.66
C LYS A 272 -10.78 2.62 8.81
N LEU A 273 -9.68 3.17 8.30
CA LEU A 273 -9.48 4.61 8.26
C LEU A 273 -10.52 5.31 7.38
N LEU A 274 -10.81 4.75 6.20
CA LEU A 274 -11.86 5.28 5.31
C LEU A 274 -13.26 5.19 5.93
N ASP A 275 -13.58 4.15 6.70
CA ASP A 275 -14.85 4.07 7.44
C ASP A 275 -14.96 5.14 8.54
N ALA A 276 -13.83 5.52 9.14
CA ALA A 276 -13.76 6.57 10.15
C ALA A 276 -13.76 7.98 9.54
N MET A 277 -13.39 8.14 8.27
CA MET A 277 -13.27 9.41 7.58
C MET A 277 -14.60 10.19 7.58
N PRO A 278 -14.58 11.50 7.89
CA PRO A 278 -15.77 12.34 7.79
C PRO A 278 -16.19 12.55 6.34
N ASP A 279 -17.49 12.78 6.14
CA ASP A 279 -18.04 13.04 4.81
C ASP A 279 -17.39 14.29 4.19
N LYS A 280 -17.07 14.23 2.90
CA LYS A 280 -16.49 15.32 2.08
C LYS A 280 -15.05 15.73 2.43
N THR A 281 -14.39 15.04 3.35
CA THR A 281 -12.95 15.21 3.59
C THR A 281 -12.13 14.57 2.47
N LYS A 282 -11.01 15.18 2.06
CA LYS A 282 -10.09 14.57 1.09
C LYS A 282 -9.17 13.59 1.80
N LYS A 283 -8.83 12.49 1.12
CA LYS A 283 -7.87 11.49 1.61
C LYS A 283 -6.52 12.13 2.00
N ALA A 284 -6.04 13.08 1.18
CA ALA A 284 -4.79 13.80 1.43
C ALA A 284 -4.79 14.60 2.75
N ASP A 285 -5.92 15.21 3.11
CA ASP A 285 -6.03 16.02 4.33
C ASP A 285 -5.89 15.13 5.57
N ILE A 286 -6.55 13.97 5.59
CA ILE A 286 -6.46 13.01 6.70
C ILE A 286 -5.07 12.42 6.82
N VAL A 287 -4.47 12.00 5.70
CA VAL A 287 -3.11 11.45 5.71
C VAL A 287 -2.12 12.50 6.21
N THR A 288 -2.23 13.74 5.76
CA THR A 288 -1.40 14.85 6.25
C THR A 288 -1.60 15.08 7.75
N ALA A 289 -2.85 15.09 8.22
CA ALA A 289 -3.17 15.31 9.62
C ALA A 289 -2.61 14.20 10.51
N LEU A 290 -2.76 12.94 10.10
CA LEU A 290 -2.16 11.79 10.80
C LEU A 290 -0.64 11.93 10.87
N ASN A 291 0.03 12.23 9.76
CA ASN A 291 1.49 12.37 9.69
C ASN A 291 2.05 13.44 10.64
N LYS A 292 1.27 14.49 10.95
CA LYS A 292 1.66 15.55 11.90
C LYS A 292 1.53 15.16 13.36
N LEU A 293 0.84 14.07 13.70
CA LEU A 293 0.69 13.64 15.08
C LEU A 293 2.01 13.10 15.65
N PRO A 294 2.30 13.34 16.95
CA PRO A 294 3.34 12.60 17.65
C PRO A 294 3.08 11.08 17.60
N PRO A 295 4.13 10.23 17.60
CA PRO A 295 3.98 8.78 17.43
C PRO A 295 2.88 8.14 18.29
N LYS A 296 2.92 8.38 19.61
CA LYS A 296 1.93 7.84 20.54
C LYS A 296 0.50 8.28 20.21
N GLN A 297 0.29 9.55 19.86
CA GLN A 297 -1.03 10.07 19.53
C GLN A 297 -1.55 9.46 18.22
N MET A 298 -0.68 9.29 17.21
CA MET A 298 -1.03 8.59 15.98
C MET A 298 -1.44 7.15 16.27
N HIS A 299 -0.62 6.39 17.01
CA HIS A 299 -0.92 4.99 17.31
C HIS A 299 -2.20 4.84 18.13
N ASP A 300 -2.40 5.67 19.15
CA ASP A 300 -3.63 5.66 19.97
C ASP A 300 -4.88 5.90 19.10
N LEU A 301 -4.83 6.87 18.17
CA LEU A 301 -5.94 7.15 17.26
C LEU A 301 -6.18 6.00 16.28
N ILE A 302 -5.13 5.45 15.67
CA ILE A 302 -5.28 4.31 14.75
C ILE A 302 -5.86 3.10 15.48
N MET A 303 -5.42 2.80 16.70
CA MET A 303 -6.01 1.71 17.49
C MET A 303 -7.51 1.92 17.74
N LYS A 304 -7.93 3.13 18.11
CA LYS A 304 -9.36 3.46 18.24
C LYS A 304 -10.14 3.27 16.93
N ILE A 305 -9.54 3.67 15.81
CA ILE A 305 -10.13 3.47 14.46
C ILE A 305 -10.26 1.98 14.14
N LEU A 306 -9.27 1.15 14.48
CA LEU A 306 -9.30 -0.29 14.25
C LEU A 306 -10.38 -0.99 15.09
N ASP A 307 -10.56 -0.55 16.34
CA ASP A 307 -11.58 -1.05 17.25
C ASP A 307 -13.00 -0.67 16.82
N ASP A 308 -13.23 0.62 16.54
CA ASP A 308 -14.54 1.15 16.16
C ASP A 308 -14.39 2.46 15.34
N PRO A 309 -14.39 2.37 13.99
CA PRO A 309 -14.24 3.54 13.12
C PRO A 309 -15.28 4.63 13.38
N VAL A 310 -16.51 4.25 13.70
CA VAL A 310 -17.63 5.20 13.91
C VAL A 310 -17.41 5.98 15.19
N LYS A 311 -16.97 5.32 16.26
CA LYS A 311 -16.66 6.01 17.53
C LYS A 311 -15.39 6.85 17.46
N ALA A 312 -14.43 6.49 16.61
CA ALA A 312 -13.18 7.23 16.45
C ALA A 312 -13.33 8.50 15.58
N ARG A 313 -14.35 8.56 14.72
CA ARG A 313 -14.58 9.69 13.79
C ARG A 313 -14.52 11.08 14.45
N PRO A 314 -15.16 11.35 15.61
CA PRO A 314 -15.10 12.69 16.21
C PRO A 314 -13.69 13.12 16.67
N GLU A 315 -12.77 12.18 16.89
CA GLU A 315 -11.37 12.49 17.16
C GLU A 315 -10.62 12.82 15.87
N LEU A 316 -10.91 12.10 14.79
CA LEU A 316 -10.37 12.38 13.46
C LEU A 316 -10.83 13.75 12.92
N GLU A 317 -12.10 14.11 13.15
CA GLU A 317 -12.67 15.43 12.79
C GLU A 317 -11.94 16.60 13.45
N LYS A 318 -11.41 16.43 14.66
CA LYS A 318 -10.68 17.49 15.37
C LYS A 318 -9.30 17.78 14.79
N LEU A 319 -8.80 16.92 13.90
CA LEU A 319 -7.50 17.07 13.25
C LEU A 319 -7.57 17.83 11.91
N LEU A 320 -8.79 18.03 11.39
CA LEU A 320 -9.09 18.62 10.09
C LEU A 320 -9.57 20.07 10.24
#